data_AF-A0A957X1U8-F1
#
_entry.id   AF-A0A957X1U8-F1
#
_cell.length_a   1.000
_cell.length_b   1.000
_cell.length_c   1.000
_cell.angle_alpha   90.00
_cell.angle_beta   90.00
_cell.angle_gamma   90.00
#
_symmetry.space_group_name_H-M   'P 1'
#
loop_
_entity.id
_entity.type
_entity.pdbx_description
1 polymer ?
#
loop_
_entity_poly.entity_id
_entity_poly.type
_entity_poly.pdbx_seq_one_letter_code
_entity_poly.pdbx_strand_id
1 'polypeptide(L)'
;TVVVAWLTARAMRCSPQMTAAYVLVASFGNVGNFGIPIIQFRLGEEALVAASFYFLILSIYGFMVGVTAATWHQGTGLRAIWMAFKTPAVLAVIPAFVVNWFDVALPLFITRAVGLLAGALIPVMLVTLGVQLAGMGIPKLDRDIVVTSLVRLLVGPVLALLLVAPFALTGIERGAGILQASMPVAVLAALIAFEHQLLPNFVTTVTLFSTLASAITLTVVLTFV
;
A
#
# COMPACT_ATOMS: atom_id res chain seq x y z
N THR A 1 9.64 6.35 -2.01
CA THR A 1 8.49 7.22 -1.67
C THR A 1 8.51 7.66 -0.21
N VAL A 2 8.67 6.75 0.75
CA VAL A 2 8.63 7.07 2.20
C VAL A 2 9.58 8.18 2.64
N VAL A 3 10.85 8.14 2.23
CA VAL A 3 11.81 9.20 2.58
C VAL A 3 11.34 10.56 2.08
N VAL A 4 10.83 10.63 0.85
CA VAL A 4 10.29 11.87 0.28
C VAL A 4 9.06 12.32 1.05
N ALA A 5 8.14 11.42 1.41
CA ALA A 5 6.98 11.76 2.22
C ALA A 5 7.36 12.30 3.60
N TRP A 6 8.35 11.69 4.25
CA TRP A 6 8.88 12.17 5.53
C TRP A 6 9.53 13.56 5.40
N LEU A 7 10.36 13.77 4.37
CA LEU A 7 10.98 15.06 4.09
C LEU A 7 9.94 16.14 3.80
N THR A 8 8.91 15.83 3.00
CA THR A 8 7.79 16.74 2.70
C THR A 8 7.04 17.13 3.96
N ALA A 9 6.70 16.17 4.83
CA ALA A 9 6.05 16.44 6.10
C ALA A 9 6.91 17.35 7.01
N ARG A 10 8.24 17.12 7.04
CA ARG A 10 9.16 17.99 7.80
C ARG A 10 9.28 19.39 7.20
N ALA A 11 9.34 19.52 5.88
CA ALA A 11 9.37 20.81 5.19
C ALA A 11 8.08 21.62 5.44
N MET A 12 6.94 20.94 5.53
CA MET A 12 5.65 21.54 5.87
C MET A 12 5.44 21.80 7.36
N ARG A 13 6.42 21.46 8.22
CA ARG A 13 6.34 21.60 9.68
C ARG A 13 5.14 20.89 10.30
N CYS A 14 4.78 19.73 9.73
CA CYS A 14 3.68 18.90 10.20
C CYS A 14 3.94 18.38 11.63
N SER A 15 2.87 18.09 12.37
CA SER A 15 2.97 17.44 13.68
C SER A 15 3.59 16.03 13.56
N PRO A 16 4.06 15.42 14.67
CA PRO A 16 4.59 14.05 14.64
C PRO A 16 3.57 13.03 14.14
N GLN A 17 2.30 13.17 14.55
CA GLN A 17 1.19 12.32 14.10
C GLN A 17 0.94 12.50 12.60
N MET A 18 0.97 13.73 12.11
CA MET A 18 0.81 14.01 10.69
C MET A 18 1.98 13.45 9.87
N THR A 19 3.22 13.59 10.35
CA THR A 19 4.40 12.98 9.72
C THR A 19 4.29 11.46 9.65
N ALA A 20 3.81 10.81 10.71
CA ALA A 20 3.56 9.38 10.73
C ALA A 20 2.48 8.95 9.71
N ALA A 21 1.40 9.73 9.56
CA ALA A 21 0.39 9.49 8.54
C ALA A 21 0.91 9.65 7.11
N TYR A 22 1.75 10.65 6.84
CA TYR A 22 2.44 10.79 5.54
C TYR A 22 3.28 9.55 5.22
N VAL A 23 4.04 9.04 6.19
CA VAL A 23 4.86 7.84 6.02
C VAL A 23 4.00 6.60 5.81
N LEU A 24 2.95 6.41 6.61
CA LEU A 24 2.02 5.27 6.47
C LEU A 24 1.43 5.22 5.05
N VAL A 25 0.89 6.35 4.59
CA VAL A 25 0.29 6.48 3.25
C VAL A 25 1.31 6.21 2.15
N ALA A 26 2.54 6.73 2.28
CA ALA A 26 3.59 6.53 1.28
C ALA A 26 4.18 5.10 1.26
N SER A 27 3.96 4.33 2.33
CA SER A 27 4.45 2.95 2.48
C SER A 27 3.50 1.93 1.86
N PHE A 28 2.19 2.21 1.85
CA PHE A 28 1.16 1.27 1.41
C PHE A 28 0.52 1.68 0.08
N GLY A 29 1.00 1.07 -1.01
CA GLY A 29 0.35 1.13 -2.32
C GLY A 29 -0.74 0.08 -2.49
N ASN A 30 -1.78 0.38 -3.27
CA ASN A 30 -2.82 -0.57 -3.66
C ASN A 30 -2.31 -1.54 -4.76
N VAL A 31 -1.22 -2.24 -4.47
CA VAL A 31 -0.46 -3.06 -5.41
C VAL A 31 -1.08 -4.42 -5.69
N GLY A 32 -1.90 -4.92 -4.76
CA GLY A 32 -2.65 -6.17 -4.92
C GLY A 32 -3.94 -5.93 -5.69
N ASN A 33 -4.90 -5.24 -5.06
CA ASN A 33 -6.27 -5.14 -5.57
C ASN A 33 -6.38 -4.24 -6.82
N PHE A 34 -5.49 -3.25 -6.97
CA PHE A 34 -5.48 -2.36 -8.12
C PHE A 34 -4.30 -2.66 -9.06
N GLY A 35 -3.11 -2.92 -8.50
CA GLY A 35 -1.90 -3.18 -9.27
C GLY A 35 -1.98 -4.43 -10.13
N ILE A 36 -2.30 -5.59 -9.57
CA ILE A 36 -2.31 -6.86 -10.31
C ILE A 36 -3.27 -6.81 -11.52
N PRO A 37 -4.55 -6.37 -11.38
CA PRO A 37 -5.46 -6.28 -12.53
C PRO A 37 -4.99 -5.31 -13.61
N ILE A 38 -4.43 -4.15 -13.24
CA ILE A 38 -3.94 -3.16 -14.22
C ILE A 38 -2.72 -3.70 -14.97
N ILE A 39 -1.83 -4.40 -14.27
CA ILE A 39 -0.65 -5.03 -14.88
C ILE A 39 -1.08 -6.15 -15.83
N GLN A 40 -2.01 -7.00 -15.41
CA GLN A 40 -2.57 -8.05 -16.27
C GLN A 40 -3.22 -7.45 -17.52
N PHE A 41 -4.00 -6.38 -17.35
CA PHE A 41 -4.65 -5.68 -18.46
C PHE A 41 -3.64 -5.13 -19.49
N ARG A 42 -2.53 -4.54 -19.04
CA ARG A 42 -1.55 -3.88 -19.92
C ARG A 42 -0.50 -4.82 -20.48
N LEU A 43 -0.01 -5.76 -19.68
CA LEU A 43 1.17 -6.60 -19.96
C LEU A 43 0.83 -8.08 -20.17
N GLY A 44 -0.43 -8.48 -19.98
CA GLY A 44 -0.88 -9.86 -20.14
C GLY A 44 -0.63 -10.74 -18.92
N GLU A 45 -1.02 -12.01 -19.03
CA GLU A 45 -0.93 -12.99 -17.93
C GLU A 45 0.52 -13.33 -17.53
N GLU A 46 1.46 -13.21 -18.48
CA GLU A 46 2.89 -13.44 -18.24
C GLU A 46 3.45 -12.50 -17.16
N ALA A 47 2.84 -11.31 -17.00
CA ALA A 47 3.23 -10.33 -16.00
C ALA A 47 2.71 -10.62 -14.58
N LEU A 48 1.83 -11.60 -14.41
CA LEU A 48 1.23 -11.91 -13.11
C LEU A 48 2.26 -12.44 -12.11
N VAL A 49 3.24 -13.21 -12.58
CA VAL A 49 4.33 -13.72 -11.74
C VAL A 49 5.14 -12.55 -11.18
N ALA A 50 5.62 -11.67 -12.05
CA ALA A 50 6.34 -10.45 -11.68
C ALA A 50 5.52 -9.57 -10.72
N ALA A 51 4.26 -9.29 -11.07
CA ALA A 51 3.36 -8.47 -10.27
C ALA A 51 3.14 -9.05 -8.86
N SER A 52 3.04 -10.37 -8.75
CA SER A 52 2.87 -11.08 -7.46
C SER A 52 4.12 -11.01 -6.59
N PHE A 53 5.31 -11.11 -7.19
CA PHE A 53 6.57 -10.90 -6.46
C PHE A 53 6.68 -9.47 -5.92
N TYR A 54 6.42 -8.46 -6.75
CA TYR A 54 6.37 -7.07 -6.29
C TYR A 54 5.31 -6.86 -5.20
N PHE A 55 4.13 -7.43 -5.36
CA PHE A 55 3.06 -7.37 -4.37
C PHE A 55 3.52 -7.92 -3.02
N LEU A 56 4.17 -9.09 -2.99
CA LEU A 56 4.66 -9.70 -1.76
C LEU A 56 5.70 -8.80 -1.07
N ILE A 57 6.72 -8.35 -1.82
CA ILE A 57 7.80 -7.51 -1.29
C ILE A 57 7.24 -6.18 -0.75
N LEU A 58 6.39 -5.50 -1.54
CA LEU A 58 5.80 -4.22 -1.16
C LEU A 58 4.80 -4.35 -0.02
N SER A 59 4.12 -5.49 0.11
CA SER A 59 3.22 -5.76 1.25
C SER A 59 4.02 -5.94 2.54
N ILE A 60 5.09 -6.75 2.53
CA ILE A 60 5.96 -6.94 3.70
C ILE A 60 6.58 -5.59 4.10
N TYR A 61 7.14 -4.87 3.12
CA TYR A 61 7.67 -3.52 3.34
C TYR A 61 6.62 -2.58 3.92
N GLY A 62 5.42 -2.58 3.35
CA GLY A 62 4.29 -1.78 3.79
C GLY A 62 3.95 -2.05 5.25
N PHE A 63 3.77 -3.32 5.64
CA PHE A 63 3.49 -3.67 7.03
C PHE A 63 4.62 -3.24 7.96
N MET A 64 5.87 -3.49 7.58
CA MET A 64 7.02 -3.13 8.38
C MET A 64 7.12 -1.62 8.63
N VAL A 65 7.03 -0.81 7.59
CA VAL A 65 7.20 0.65 7.71
C VAL A 65 5.92 1.33 8.16
N GLY A 66 4.79 0.93 7.60
CA GLY A 66 3.47 1.51 7.85
C GLY A 66 2.98 1.28 9.28
N VAL A 67 3.04 0.04 9.78
CA VAL A 67 2.62 -0.25 11.18
C VAL A 67 3.58 0.40 12.17
N THR A 68 4.89 0.41 11.88
CA THR A 68 5.87 1.15 12.70
C THR A 68 5.53 2.64 12.75
N ALA A 69 5.19 3.26 11.62
CA ALA A 69 4.78 4.67 11.60
C ALA A 69 3.47 4.89 12.37
N ALA A 70 2.49 4.01 12.19
CA ALA A 70 1.19 4.10 12.85
C ALA A 70 1.27 3.96 14.39
N THR A 71 2.27 3.23 14.88
CA THR A 71 2.50 3.01 16.33
C THR A 71 3.52 3.99 16.92
N TRP A 72 4.25 4.74 16.09
CA TRP A 72 5.32 5.64 16.52
C TRP A 72 4.85 6.72 17.50
N HIS A 73 3.60 7.16 17.37
CA HIS A 73 3.03 8.19 18.27
C HIS A 73 2.65 7.66 19.66
N GLN A 74 2.59 6.33 19.84
CA GLN A 74 2.11 5.68 21.07
C GLN A 74 3.23 5.24 22.02
N GLY A 75 4.52 5.50 21.73
CA GLY A 75 5.61 5.14 22.63
C GLY A 75 7.01 5.17 22.02
N THR A 76 7.95 4.43 22.63
CA THR A 76 9.36 4.32 22.20
C THR A 76 9.50 3.61 20.85
N GLY A 77 10.40 4.08 19.97
CA GLY A 77 10.60 3.54 18.62
C GLY A 77 10.87 2.03 18.54
N LEU A 78 11.52 1.42 19.55
CA LEU A 78 11.71 -0.03 19.63
C LEU A 78 10.38 -0.81 19.74
N ARG A 79 9.41 -0.26 20.47
CA ARG A 79 8.09 -0.88 20.65
C ARG A 79 7.30 -0.84 19.34
N ALA A 80 7.41 0.24 18.57
CA ALA A 80 6.76 0.38 17.27
C ALA A 80 7.25 -0.67 16.26
N ILE A 81 8.58 -0.85 16.18
CA ILE A 81 9.20 -1.88 15.32
C ILE A 81 8.74 -3.27 15.75
N TRP A 82 8.73 -3.56 17.06
CA TRP A 82 8.29 -4.85 17.58
C TRP A 82 6.81 -5.15 17.30
N MET A 83 5.95 -4.13 17.33
CA MET A 83 4.54 -4.28 16.95
C MET A 83 4.38 -4.60 15.46
N ALA A 84 5.17 -3.99 14.58
CA ALA A 84 5.16 -4.30 13.15
C ALA A 84 5.52 -5.78 12.91
N PHE A 85 6.57 -6.29 13.57
CA PHE A 85 6.95 -7.72 13.47
C PHE A 85 5.89 -8.67 14.03
N LYS A 86 5.16 -8.26 15.07
CA LYS A 86 4.08 -9.05 15.67
C LYS A 86 2.75 -8.96 14.93
N THR A 87 2.68 -8.20 13.82
CA THR A 87 1.44 -8.08 13.05
C THR A 87 1.11 -9.45 12.44
N PRO A 88 -0.11 -9.99 12.63
CA PRO A 88 -0.49 -11.31 12.13
C PRO A 88 -0.22 -11.51 10.64
N ALA A 89 -0.38 -10.46 9.84
CA ALA A 89 -0.07 -10.50 8.40
C ALA A 89 1.41 -10.79 8.10
N VAL A 90 2.34 -10.19 8.85
CA VAL A 90 3.79 -10.44 8.71
C VAL A 90 4.13 -11.85 9.20
N LEU A 91 3.55 -12.25 10.34
CA LEU A 91 3.76 -13.59 10.90
C LEU A 91 3.22 -14.70 9.99
N ALA A 92 2.14 -14.44 9.25
CA ALA A 92 1.54 -15.39 8.30
C ALA A 92 2.42 -15.68 7.07
N VAL A 93 3.41 -14.83 6.76
CA VAL A 93 4.35 -15.06 5.66
C VAL A 93 5.19 -16.32 5.90
N ILE A 94 5.60 -16.57 7.14
CA ILE A 94 6.45 -17.72 7.49
C ILE A 94 5.73 -19.06 7.21
N PRO A 95 4.55 -19.36 7.77
CA PRO A 95 3.85 -20.60 7.48
C PRO A 95 3.42 -20.68 6.01
N ALA A 96 3.04 -19.57 5.37
CA ALA A 96 2.71 -19.55 3.94
C ALA A 96 3.91 -19.99 3.07
N PHE A 97 5.10 -19.47 3.38
CA PHE A 97 6.33 -19.86 2.68
C PHE A 97 6.70 -21.32 2.93
N VAL A 98 6.59 -21.80 4.19
CA VAL A 98 6.86 -23.22 4.52
C VAL A 98 5.91 -24.15 3.77
N VAL A 99 4.61 -23.88 3.80
CA VAL A 99 3.61 -24.69 3.09
C VAL A 99 3.89 -24.72 1.58
N ASN A 100 4.23 -23.56 0.99
CA ASN A 100 4.55 -23.47 -0.43
C ASN A 100 5.87 -24.18 -0.78
N TRP A 101 6.92 -24.04 0.05
CA TRP A 101 8.24 -24.61 -0.19
C TRP A 101 8.25 -26.15 -0.16
N PHE A 102 7.49 -26.73 0.76
CA PHE A 102 7.37 -28.18 0.91
C PHE A 102 6.21 -28.78 0.10
N ASP A 103 5.52 -27.96 -0.71
CA ASP A 103 4.33 -28.34 -1.49
C ASP A 103 3.29 -29.12 -0.64
N VAL A 104 3.07 -28.64 0.59
CA VAL A 104 2.22 -29.32 1.57
C VAL A 104 0.77 -29.13 1.18
N ALA A 105 0.10 -30.24 0.82
CA ALA A 105 -1.34 -30.24 0.58
C ALA A 105 -2.10 -29.97 1.89
N LEU A 106 -2.68 -28.77 2.01
CA LEU A 106 -3.52 -28.42 3.15
C LEU A 106 -4.87 -29.17 3.09
N PRO A 107 -5.41 -29.62 4.24
CA PRO A 107 -6.75 -30.18 4.31
C PRO A 107 -7.80 -29.24 3.73
N LEU A 108 -8.78 -29.80 3.02
CA LEU A 108 -9.81 -29.05 2.30
C LEU A 108 -10.54 -28.01 3.16
N PHE A 109 -10.79 -28.31 4.43
CA PHE A 109 -11.41 -27.38 5.37
C PHE A 109 -10.58 -26.11 5.57
N ILE A 110 -9.26 -26.22 5.72
CA ILE A 110 -8.37 -25.07 5.91
C ILE A 110 -8.34 -24.22 4.64
N THR A 111 -8.13 -24.85 3.49
CA THR A 111 -8.06 -24.15 2.19
C THR A 111 -9.36 -23.41 1.89
N ARG A 112 -10.52 -24.02 2.17
CA ARG A 112 -11.82 -23.36 1.99
C ARG A 112 -12.02 -22.21 2.97
N ALA A 113 -11.71 -22.39 4.25
CA ALA A 113 -11.86 -21.34 5.25
C ALA A 113 -10.98 -20.12 4.94
N VAL A 114 -9.69 -20.35 4.64
CA VAL A 114 -8.75 -19.29 4.26
C VAL A 114 -9.19 -18.62 2.96
N GLY A 115 -9.62 -19.39 1.95
CA GLY A 115 -10.11 -18.86 0.68
C GLY A 115 -11.33 -17.94 0.84
N LEU A 116 -12.30 -18.32 1.68
CA LEU A 116 -13.47 -17.49 1.97
C LEU A 116 -13.07 -16.17 2.68
N LEU A 117 -12.18 -16.24 3.67
CA LEU A 117 -11.69 -15.05 4.37
C LEU A 117 -10.89 -14.13 3.43
N ALA A 118 -10.03 -14.70 2.58
CA ALA A 118 -9.27 -13.95 1.59
C ALA A 118 -10.19 -13.26 0.57
N GLY A 119 -11.22 -13.95 0.08
CA GLY A 119 -12.21 -13.37 -0.83
C GLY A 119 -13.09 -12.28 -0.18
N ALA A 120 -13.38 -12.40 1.11
CA ALA A 120 -14.17 -11.42 1.86
C ALA A 120 -13.35 -10.17 2.27
N LEU A 121 -12.02 -10.26 2.29
CA LEU A 121 -11.13 -9.20 2.77
C LEU A 121 -11.39 -7.86 2.05
N ILE A 122 -11.36 -7.84 0.71
CA ILE A 122 -11.51 -6.60 -0.06
C ILE A 122 -12.90 -5.98 0.12
N PRO A 123 -14.02 -6.72 -0.04
CA PRO A 123 -15.35 -6.17 0.23
C PRO A 123 -15.49 -5.58 1.63
N VAL A 124 -15.02 -6.29 2.66
CA VAL A 124 -15.11 -5.82 4.05
C VAL A 124 -14.31 -4.53 4.24
N MET A 125 -13.08 -4.47 3.71
CA MET A 125 -12.26 -3.26 3.78
C MET A 125 -12.90 -2.06 3.10
N LEU A 126 -13.53 -2.26 1.93
CA LEU A 126 -14.23 -1.19 1.21
C LEU A 126 -15.49 -0.72 1.95
N VAL A 127 -16.25 -1.64 2.54
CA VAL A 127 -17.39 -1.30 3.40
C VAL A 127 -16.93 -0.52 4.63
N THR A 128 -15.87 -0.95 5.30
CA THR A 128 -15.29 -0.23 6.44
C THR A 128 -14.85 1.18 6.05
N LEU A 129 -14.17 1.33 4.90
CA LEU A 129 -13.79 2.65 4.39
C LEU A 129 -15.04 3.52 4.11
N GLY A 130 -16.09 2.95 3.53
CA GLY A 130 -17.36 3.63 3.29
C GLY A 130 -18.03 4.11 4.58
N VAL A 131 -18.04 3.27 5.63
CA VAL A 131 -18.55 3.63 6.96
C VAL A 131 -17.72 4.76 7.58
N GLN A 132 -16.39 4.71 7.44
CA GLN A 132 -15.51 5.79 7.93
C GLN A 132 -15.79 7.12 7.21
N LEU A 133 -15.98 7.09 5.89
CA LEU A 133 -16.36 8.27 5.11
C LEU A 133 -17.72 8.84 5.53
N ALA A 134 -18.71 7.97 5.75
CA ALA A 134 -20.03 8.38 6.21
C ALA A 134 -19.97 9.05 7.60
N GLY A 135 -19.14 8.54 8.50
CA GLY A 135 -18.99 9.08 9.86
C GLY A 135 -18.29 10.44 9.93
N MET A 136 -17.42 10.78 8.97
CA MET A 136 -16.67 12.04 8.98
C MET A 136 -17.36 13.19 8.21
N GLY A 137 -18.43 12.90 7.47
CA GLY A 137 -19.12 13.87 6.61
C GLY A 137 -18.38 14.13 5.29
N ILE A 138 -18.62 15.30 4.67
CA ILE A 138 -18.02 15.64 3.37
C ILE A 138 -16.49 15.75 3.53
N PRO A 139 -15.69 14.91 2.82
CA PRO A 139 -14.23 14.99 2.88
C PRO A 139 -13.77 16.37 2.42
N LYS A 140 -13.04 17.09 3.27
CA LYS A 140 -12.46 18.39 2.91
C LYS A 140 -11.10 18.17 2.27
N LEU A 141 -10.89 18.78 1.12
CA LEU A 141 -9.58 18.80 0.48
C LEU A 141 -8.74 19.92 1.13
N ASP A 142 -7.80 19.53 1.98
CA ASP A 142 -6.80 20.46 2.50
C ASP A 142 -5.46 20.30 1.77
N ARG A 143 -4.53 21.20 2.09
CA ARG A 143 -3.19 21.20 1.51
C ARG A 143 -2.46 19.88 1.77
N ASP A 144 -2.58 19.32 2.97
CA ASP A 144 -1.88 18.10 3.35
C ASP A 144 -2.37 16.89 2.56
N ILE A 145 -3.68 16.79 2.34
CA ILE A 145 -4.31 15.72 1.55
C ILE A 145 -3.83 15.77 0.11
N VAL A 146 -3.82 16.95 -0.51
CA VAL A 146 -3.38 17.13 -1.90
C VAL A 146 -1.90 16.78 -2.03
N VAL A 147 -1.06 17.36 -1.18
CA VAL A 147 0.39 17.14 -1.24
C VAL A 147 0.72 15.67 -1.01
N THR A 148 0.13 15.02 -0.02
CA THR A 148 0.39 13.60 0.27
C THR A 148 -0.05 12.70 -0.88
N SER A 149 -1.21 12.97 -1.47
CA SER A 149 -1.72 12.22 -2.63
C SER A 149 -0.78 12.36 -3.83
N LEU A 150 -0.33 13.58 -4.12
CA LEU A 150 0.61 13.83 -5.22
C LEU A 150 1.98 13.20 -4.97
N VAL A 151 2.50 13.26 -3.74
CA VAL A 151 3.74 12.59 -3.37
C VAL A 151 3.61 11.08 -3.63
N ARG A 152 2.50 10.44 -3.24
CA ARG A 152 2.31 9.01 -3.51
C ARG A 152 2.24 8.71 -5.01
N LEU A 153 1.45 9.47 -5.75
CA LEU A 153 1.14 9.19 -7.16
C LEU A 153 2.25 9.59 -8.13
N LEU A 154 3.07 10.60 -7.81
CA LEU A 154 4.10 11.11 -8.72
C LEU A 154 5.49 10.59 -8.35
N VAL A 155 5.85 10.58 -7.07
CA VAL A 155 7.21 10.19 -6.65
C VAL A 155 7.46 8.71 -6.90
N GLY A 156 6.46 7.85 -6.73
CA GLY A 156 6.56 6.42 -7.04
C GLY A 156 6.99 6.14 -8.48
N PRO A 157 6.21 6.55 -9.50
CA PRO A 157 6.54 6.33 -10.91
C PRO A 157 7.86 6.98 -11.31
N VAL A 158 8.12 8.22 -10.86
CA VAL A 158 9.38 8.92 -11.19
C VAL A 158 10.58 8.14 -10.66
N LEU A 159 10.53 7.69 -9.40
CA LEU A 159 11.62 6.87 -8.85
C LEU A 159 11.74 5.53 -9.58
N ALA A 160 10.63 4.89 -9.94
CA ALA A 160 10.69 3.64 -10.69
C ALA A 160 11.33 3.83 -12.07
N LEU A 161 10.94 4.88 -12.81
CA LEU A 161 11.54 5.21 -14.10
C LEU A 161 13.05 5.47 -14.00
N LEU A 162 13.49 6.17 -12.95
CA LEU A 162 14.91 6.44 -12.71
C LEU A 162 15.70 5.19 -12.29
N LEU A 163 15.09 4.28 -11.51
CA LEU A 163 15.75 3.09 -11.01
C LEU A 163 15.78 1.95 -12.04
N VAL A 164 14.87 1.90 -12.99
CA VAL A 164 14.86 0.87 -14.03
C VAL A 164 16.17 0.82 -14.84
N ALA A 165 16.76 1.98 -15.15
CA ALA A 165 17.99 2.08 -15.93
C ALA A 165 19.22 1.43 -15.25
N PRO A 166 19.59 1.79 -13.99
CA PRO A 166 20.74 1.19 -13.32
C PRO A 166 20.58 -0.32 -13.02
N PHE A 167 19.35 -0.82 -12.88
CA PHE A 167 19.08 -2.24 -12.67
C PHE A 167 18.89 -3.04 -13.97
N ALA A 168 19.07 -2.41 -15.14
CA ALA A 168 18.91 -3.02 -16.46
C ALA A 168 17.58 -3.79 -16.63
N LEU A 169 16.51 -3.33 -16.00
CA LEU A 169 15.20 -3.97 -16.09
C LEU A 169 14.60 -3.71 -17.47
N THR A 170 14.22 -4.78 -18.17
CA THR A 170 13.61 -4.71 -19.52
C THR A 170 12.32 -5.51 -19.58
N GLY A 171 11.47 -5.19 -20.56
CA GLY A 171 10.24 -5.94 -20.84
C GLY A 171 9.23 -5.90 -19.68
N ILE A 172 8.69 -7.08 -19.34
CA ILE A 172 7.60 -7.25 -18.38
C ILE A 172 7.99 -6.77 -16.97
N GLU A 173 9.19 -7.10 -16.50
CA GLU A 173 9.65 -6.74 -15.15
C GLU A 173 9.72 -5.22 -14.94
N ARG A 174 10.18 -4.50 -15.98
CA ARG A 174 10.20 -3.04 -16.01
C ARG A 174 8.79 -2.48 -15.92
N GLY A 175 7.88 -2.98 -16.76
CA GLY A 175 6.51 -2.50 -16.80
C GLY A 175 5.76 -2.77 -15.49
N ALA A 176 5.86 -3.99 -14.96
CA ALA A 176 5.25 -4.37 -13.69
C ALA A 176 5.78 -3.51 -12.53
N GLY A 177 7.10 -3.29 -12.44
CA GLY A 177 7.69 -2.45 -11.39
C GLY A 177 7.23 -0.99 -11.44
N ILE A 178 7.20 -0.39 -12.63
CA ILE A 178 6.71 0.99 -12.81
C ILE A 178 5.23 1.10 -12.44
N LEU A 179 4.40 0.16 -12.92
CA LEU A 179 2.97 0.17 -12.62
C LEU A 179 2.71 -0.03 -11.14
N GLN A 180 3.38 -0.99 -10.47
CA GLN A 180 3.24 -1.18 -9.02
C GLN A 180 3.63 0.08 -8.22
N ALA A 181 4.71 0.76 -8.61
CA ALA A 181 5.13 2.00 -7.97
C ALA A 181 4.11 3.14 -8.16
N SER A 182 3.32 3.10 -9.22
CA SER A 182 2.33 4.11 -9.60
C SER A 182 0.97 3.95 -8.94
N MET A 183 0.76 2.86 -8.20
CA MET A 183 -0.53 2.59 -7.57
C MET A 183 -0.90 3.67 -6.53
N PRO A 184 -2.20 3.95 -6.37
CA PRO A 184 -2.69 4.81 -5.29
C PRO A 184 -2.45 4.18 -3.92
N VAL A 185 -2.90 4.85 -2.88
CA VAL A 185 -2.81 4.38 -1.51
C VAL A 185 -3.72 3.16 -1.31
N ALA A 186 -3.24 2.16 -0.57
CA ALA A 186 -4.05 0.99 -0.24
C ALA A 186 -5.15 1.34 0.77
N VAL A 187 -6.33 0.75 0.61
CA VAL A 187 -7.40 0.76 1.62
C VAL A 187 -6.92 0.22 2.97
N LEU A 188 -5.93 -0.67 2.96
CA LEU A 188 -5.29 -1.19 4.18
C LEU A 188 -4.67 -0.11 5.04
N ALA A 189 -4.12 0.96 4.43
CA ALA A 189 -3.54 2.07 5.18
C ALA A 189 -4.61 2.79 6.02
N ALA A 190 -5.82 2.98 5.48
CA ALA A 190 -6.94 3.56 6.21
C ALA A 190 -7.39 2.68 7.39
N LEU A 191 -7.40 1.36 7.21
CA LEU A 191 -7.72 0.42 8.29
C LEU A 191 -6.68 0.48 9.41
N ILE A 192 -5.39 0.45 9.07
CA ILE A 192 -4.28 0.57 10.04
C ILE A 192 -4.35 1.92 10.77
N ALA A 193 -4.62 3.01 10.06
CA ALA A 193 -4.79 4.33 10.67
C ALA A 193 -5.96 4.38 11.66
N PHE A 194 -7.06 3.70 11.34
CA PHE A 194 -8.22 3.57 12.22
C PHE A 194 -7.90 2.74 13.47
N GLU A 195 -7.29 1.57 13.29
CA GLU A 195 -6.89 0.68 14.39
C GLU A 195 -5.91 1.36 15.36
N HIS A 196 -4.96 2.12 14.84
CA HIS A 196 -3.94 2.82 15.64
C HIS A 196 -4.30 4.27 15.99
N GLN A 197 -5.53 4.72 15.73
CA GLN A 197 -6.00 6.09 15.98
C GLN A 197 -5.05 7.18 15.43
N LEU A 198 -4.46 6.91 14.25
CA LEU A 198 -3.52 7.80 13.58
C LEU A 198 -4.25 8.61 12.50
N LEU A 199 -4.87 9.71 12.89
CA LEU A 199 -5.56 10.64 11.97
C LEU A 199 -6.43 9.88 10.92
N PRO A 200 -7.34 8.99 11.33
CA PRO A 200 -8.07 8.11 10.41
C PRO A 200 -8.79 8.88 9.30
N ASN A 201 -9.43 10.01 9.64
CA ASN A 201 -10.11 10.85 8.67
C ASN A 201 -9.16 11.36 7.56
N PHE A 202 -7.93 11.72 7.91
CA PHE A 202 -6.93 12.15 6.94
C PHE A 202 -6.53 11.01 6.01
N VAL A 203 -6.15 9.85 6.56
CA VAL A 203 -5.66 8.72 5.77
C VAL A 203 -6.76 8.17 4.85
N THR A 204 -7.99 8.09 5.35
CA THR A 204 -9.16 7.69 4.57
C THR A 204 -9.45 8.66 3.43
N THR A 205 -9.35 9.96 3.71
CA THR A 205 -9.54 10.99 2.68
C THR A 205 -8.45 10.93 1.61
N VAL A 206 -7.17 10.78 2.00
CA VAL A 206 -6.07 10.60 1.06
C VAL A 206 -6.21 9.30 0.25
N THR A 207 -6.71 8.23 0.86
CA THR A 207 -6.98 6.97 0.15
C THR A 207 -8.04 7.18 -0.94
N LEU A 208 -9.13 7.86 -0.62
CA LEU A 208 -10.17 8.21 -1.60
C LEU A 208 -9.63 9.09 -2.72
N PHE A 209 -8.99 10.22 -2.38
CA PHE A 209 -8.53 11.18 -3.37
C PHE A 209 -7.40 10.65 -4.23
N SER A 210 -6.44 9.92 -3.66
CA SER A 210 -5.39 9.28 -4.46
C SER A 210 -5.95 8.21 -5.38
N THR A 211 -6.97 7.46 -4.97
CA THR A 211 -7.63 6.46 -5.83
C THR A 211 -8.35 7.15 -7.00
N LEU A 212 -9.10 8.22 -6.74
CA LEU A 212 -9.76 8.98 -7.81
C LEU A 212 -8.75 9.65 -8.77
N ALA A 213 -7.74 10.33 -8.22
CA ALA A 213 -6.68 10.96 -9.01
C ALA A 213 -5.83 9.93 -9.76
N SER A 214 -5.75 8.69 -9.26
CA SER A 214 -5.01 7.63 -9.92
C SER A 214 -5.53 7.31 -11.31
N ALA A 215 -6.83 7.49 -11.58
CA ALA A 215 -7.39 7.31 -12.92
C ALA A 215 -6.62 8.16 -13.95
N ILE A 216 -6.34 9.43 -13.65
CA ILE A 216 -5.59 10.32 -14.54
C ILE A 216 -4.11 9.93 -14.57
N THR A 217 -3.49 9.77 -13.39
CA THR A 217 -2.03 9.53 -13.33
C THR A 217 -1.64 8.17 -13.93
N LEU A 218 -2.46 7.13 -13.76
CA LEU A 218 -2.21 5.80 -14.32
C LEU A 218 -2.45 5.79 -15.82
N THR A 219 -3.45 6.51 -16.34
CA THR A 219 -3.60 6.68 -17.80
C THR A 219 -2.33 7.26 -18.40
N VAL A 220 -1.70 8.24 -17.73
CA VAL A 220 -0.42 8.81 -18.18
C VAL A 220 0.71 7.79 -18.05
N VAL A 221 0.84 7.08 -16.94
CA VAL A 221 1.92 6.08 -16.77
C VAL A 221 1.80 4.94 -17.80
N LEU A 222 0.59 4.52 -18.12
CA LEU A 222 0.31 3.46 -19.08
C LEU A 222 0.76 3.78 -20.51
N THR A 223 0.97 5.06 -20.87
CA THR A 223 1.52 5.41 -22.19
C THR A 223 3.05 5.24 -22.26
N PHE A 224 3.73 5.23 -21.11
CA PHE A 224 5.18 5.08 -21.01
C PHE A 224 5.66 3.65 -20.77
N VAL A 225 4.72 2.75 -20.43
CA VAL A 225 4.91 1.31 -20.17
C VAL A 225 4.30 0.53 -21.32
#